data_AF-A0A843MDN2-F1
#
_entry.id   AF-A0A843MDN2-F1
#
_cell.length_a   1.000
_cell.length_b   1.000
_cell.length_c   1.000
_cell.angle_alpha   90.00
_cell.angle_beta   90.00
_cell.angle_gamma   90.00
#
_symmetry.space_group_name_H-M   'P 1'
#
loop_
_entity.id
_entity.type
_entity.pdbx_description
1 polymer ?
#
loop_
_entity_poly.entity_id
_entity_poly.type
_entity_poly.pdbx_seq_one_letter_code
_entity_poly.pdbx_strand_id
1 'polypeptide(L)'
;MDEKCGNEQGTGVRKKDRHVVEVAGCRAVIENRCVTEITEPCISYCPFAKRFASPINPVEKDAVRRNIEHRIKSFGMCTKDRQVTADESMVLFGASELLTTALRNKSIDAAVICCDGAGTVIVQTLELVQGFGGRMSGLVETVPYTEVIERIRTAGGVVIDGTSASLDPMAGIAEAKQRGMERVAVTVAGPDVTTAEEIRKAYPDVILIAVHTTQVKSTEEARRLFSVCDLVFACASKFIREAAAESACVQA
;
A
#
# COMPACT_ATOMS: atom_id res chain seq x y z
N MET A 1 -8.01 -28.46 9.88
CA MET A 1 -8.98 -28.00 10.88
C MET A 1 -9.26 -26.55 10.53
N ASP A 2 -10.33 -26.36 9.76
CA ASP A 2 -10.75 -25.06 9.25
C ASP A 2 -11.43 -24.30 10.39
N GLU A 3 -10.75 -23.31 10.96
CA GLU A 3 -11.42 -22.28 11.75
C GLU A 3 -12.29 -21.46 10.79
N LYS A 4 -13.53 -21.94 10.63
CA LYS A 4 -14.59 -21.24 9.94
C LYS A 4 -14.72 -19.85 10.55
N CYS A 5 -14.61 -18.83 9.68
CA CYS A 5 -15.14 -17.46 9.80
C CYS A 5 -16.06 -17.30 11.03
N GLY A 6 -15.45 -17.05 12.20
CA GLY A 6 -16.10 -17.12 13.49
C GLY A 6 -16.67 -15.77 13.90
N ASN A 7 -17.97 -15.72 14.17
CA ASN A 7 -18.64 -14.56 14.72
C ASN A 7 -18.22 -14.35 16.19
N GLU A 8 -17.29 -13.45 16.44
CA GLU A 8 -17.08 -12.89 17.79
C GLU A 8 -18.06 -11.73 18.02
N GLN A 9 -19.24 -12.05 18.54
CA GLN A 9 -20.18 -11.04 19.04
C GLN A 9 -19.70 -10.53 20.40
N GLY A 10 -19.43 -9.23 20.50
CA GLY A 10 -19.35 -8.56 21.80
C GLY A 10 -19.83 -7.12 21.70
N THR A 11 -20.66 -6.77 22.67
CA THR A 11 -21.45 -5.56 22.83
C THR A 11 -20.59 -4.30 22.91
N GLY A 12 -20.88 -3.37 22.01
CA GLY A 12 -20.21 -2.10 21.77
C GLY A 12 -20.37 -1.77 20.30
N VAL A 13 -20.52 -0.51 19.91
CA VAL A 13 -20.57 -0.14 18.48
C VAL A 13 -19.18 -0.42 17.89
N ARG A 14 -18.91 -1.68 17.53
CA ARG A 14 -17.69 -2.08 16.84
C ARG A 14 -17.78 -1.49 15.44
N LYS A 15 -16.82 -0.64 15.09
CA LYS A 15 -16.57 -0.29 13.70
C LYS A 15 -16.47 -1.61 12.93
N LYS A 16 -17.28 -1.78 11.88
CA LYS A 16 -17.31 -3.01 11.09
C LYS A 16 -15.89 -3.31 10.65
N ASP A 17 -15.34 -4.47 11.02
CA ASP A 17 -14.01 -4.88 10.61
C ASP A 17 -14.01 -5.08 9.10
N ARG A 18 -13.64 -4.03 8.38
CA ARG A 18 -13.78 -3.91 6.95
C ARG A 18 -12.54 -3.27 6.36
N HIS A 19 -11.95 -3.98 5.41
CA HIS A 19 -10.78 -3.53 4.67
C HIS A 19 -11.08 -3.63 3.19
N VAL A 20 -10.52 -2.70 2.43
CA VAL A 20 -10.61 -2.69 0.99
C VAL A 20 -9.20 -2.61 0.44
N VAL A 21 -8.86 -3.58 -0.40
CA VAL A 21 -7.55 -3.65 -1.06
C VAL A 21 -7.69 -3.82 -2.57
N GLU A 22 -6.72 -3.29 -3.31
CA GLU A 22 -6.58 -3.50 -4.75
C GLU A 22 -5.46 -4.50 -5.03
N VAL A 23 -5.82 -5.64 -5.63
CA VAL A 23 -4.89 -6.74 -5.92
C VAL A 23 -5.05 -7.16 -7.37
N ALA A 24 -3.97 -7.07 -8.15
CA ALA A 24 -3.91 -7.54 -9.54
C ALA A 24 -5.08 -7.03 -10.43
N GLY A 25 -5.50 -5.77 -10.26
CA GLY A 25 -6.60 -5.20 -11.06
C GLY A 25 -8.00 -5.56 -10.57
N CYS A 26 -8.13 -6.20 -9.42
CA CYS A 26 -9.38 -6.35 -8.69
C CYS A 26 -9.40 -5.43 -7.47
N ARG A 27 -10.59 -4.99 -7.07
CA ARG A 27 -10.88 -4.50 -5.72
C ARG A 27 -11.47 -5.64 -4.91
N ALA A 28 -10.95 -5.88 -3.73
CA ALA A 28 -11.41 -6.93 -2.82
C ALA A 28 -11.81 -6.33 -1.47
N VAL A 29 -12.90 -6.84 -0.91
CA VAL A 29 -13.38 -6.49 0.43
C VAL A 29 -13.10 -7.65 1.37
N ILE A 30 -12.44 -7.35 2.47
CA ILE A 30 -12.11 -8.31 3.53
C ILE A 30 -12.87 -7.86 4.78
N GLU A 31 -13.77 -8.71 5.27
CA GLU A 31 -14.54 -8.44 6.49
C GLU A 31 -14.36 -9.58 7.47
N ASN A 32 -14.06 -9.26 8.73
CA ASN A 32 -13.82 -10.25 9.79
C ASN A 32 -12.89 -11.39 9.34
N ARG A 33 -11.73 -11.03 8.74
CA ARG A 33 -10.71 -11.97 8.21
C ARG A 33 -11.17 -12.83 7.01
N CYS A 34 -12.32 -12.55 6.41
CA CYS A 34 -12.87 -13.32 5.29
C CYS A 34 -13.06 -12.44 4.05
N VAL A 35 -12.75 -12.98 2.87
CA VAL A 35 -12.95 -12.27 1.60
C VAL A 35 -14.43 -12.33 1.22
N THR A 36 -15.13 -11.22 1.31
CA THR A 36 -16.59 -11.15 1.07
C THR A 36 -16.94 -10.72 -0.34
N GLU A 37 -16.08 -9.92 -0.99
CA GLU A 37 -16.32 -9.40 -2.33
C GLU A 37 -15.02 -9.30 -3.12
N ILE A 38 -15.07 -9.59 -4.43
CA ILE A 38 -14.00 -9.33 -5.39
C ILE A 38 -14.65 -8.82 -6.67
N THR A 39 -14.20 -7.68 -7.20
CA THR A 39 -14.65 -7.15 -8.49
C THR A 39 -14.09 -7.94 -9.66
N GLU A 40 -14.65 -7.75 -10.86
CA GLU A 40 -14.02 -8.29 -12.06
C GLU A 40 -12.60 -7.69 -12.25
N PRO A 41 -11.62 -8.50 -12.67
CA PRO A 41 -10.28 -8.01 -12.93
C PRO A 41 -10.25 -7.13 -14.18
N CYS A 42 -9.56 -5.98 -14.11
CA CYS A 42 -9.34 -5.11 -15.27
C CYS A 42 -8.14 -5.55 -16.14
N ILE A 43 -7.39 -6.57 -15.71
CA ILE A 43 -6.25 -7.16 -16.43
C ILE A 43 -6.38 -8.68 -16.45
N SER A 44 -5.86 -9.34 -17.48
CA SER A 44 -5.83 -10.81 -17.55
C SER A 44 -4.53 -11.43 -17.04
N TYR A 45 -3.47 -10.63 -16.95
CA TYR A 45 -2.12 -11.11 -16.63
C TYR A 45 -1.29 -10.04 -15.90
N CYS A 46 -0.50 -10.49 -14.92
CA CYS A 46 0.50 -9.65 -14.24
C CYS A 46 1.77 -10.50 -13.95
N PRO A 47 2.93 -10.15 -14.54
CA PRO A 47 4.18 -10.88 -14.31
C PRO A 47 4.57 -10.97 -12.83
N PHE A 48 4.29 -9.90 -12.07
CA PHE A 48 4.57 -9.85 -10.64
C PHE A 48 3.61 -10.75 -9.85
N ALA A 49 2.31 -10.70 -10.15
CA ALA A 49 1.31 -11.48 -9.42
C ALA A 49 1.46 -13.00 -9.62
N LYS A 50 2.02 -13.42 -10.75
CA LYS A 50 2.42 -14.82 -11.01
C LYS A 50 3.52 -15.32 -10.05
N ARG A 51 4.31 -14.41 -9.45
CA ARG A 51 5.44 -14.73 -8.58
C ARG A 51 5.10 -14.71 -7.08
N PHE A 52 3.86 -14.38 -6.72
CA PHE A 52 3.44 -14.47 -5.31
C PHE A 52 3.50 -15.92 -4.80
N ALA A 53 3.65 -16.08 -3.48
CA ALA A 53 3.65 -17.38 -2.81
C ALA A 53 2.37 -18.20 -3.12
N SER A 54 1.22 -17.53 -3.24
CA SER A 54 0.03 -18.07 -3.89
C SER A 54 -0.18 -17.33 -5.22
N PRO A 55 0.31 -17.85 -6.36
CA PRO A 55 0.26 -17.14 -7.64
C PRO A 55 -1.14 -16.74 -8.08
N ILE A 56 -1.23 -15.59 -8.76
CA ILE A 56 -2.43 -15.15 -9.48
C ILE A 56 -2.14 -15.27 -10.99
N ASN A 57 -2.49 -16.41 -11.59
CA ASN A 57 -2.30 -16.66 -13.02
C ASN A 57 -3.24 -17.81 -13.50
N PRO A 58 -4.18 -17.57 -14.43
CA PRO A 58 -4.60 -16.25 -14.95
C PRO A 58 -5.15 -15.33 -13.84
N VAL A 59 -5.32 -14.04 -14.15
CA VAL A 59 -5.95 -13.10 -13.21
C VAL A 59 -7.47 -13.29 -13.25
N GLU A 60 -7.98 -14.00 -12.25
CA GLU A 60 -9.39 -14.34 -12.07
C GLU A 60 -9.77 -14.23 -10.58
N LYS A 61 -11.06 -14.03 -10.29
CA LYS A 61 -11.56 -13.83 -8.92
C LYS A 61 -11.14 -14.91 -7.94
N ASP A 62 -11.18 -16.17 -8.34
CA ASP A 62 -10.82 -17.29 -7.45
C ASP A 62 -9.31 -17.38 -7.20
N ALA A 63 -8.48 -16.97 -8.15
CA ALA A 63 -7.03 -16.86 -7.95
C ALA A 63 -6.70 -15.70 -7.00
N VAL A 64 -7.39 -14.56 -7.15
CA VAL A 64 -7.27 -13.41 -6.24
C VAL A 64 -7.73 -13.78 -4.83
N ARG A 65 -8.87 -14.48 -4.69
CA ARG A 65 -9.38 -14.95 -3.39
C ARG A 65 -8.35 -15.82 -2.67
N ARG A 66 -7.86 -16.88 -3.33
CA ARG A 66 -6.83 -17.78 -2.76
C ARG A 66 -5.56 -17.02 -2.37
N ASN A 67 -5.13 -16.04 -3.18
CA ASN A 67 -3.97 -15.21 -2.85
C ASN A 67 -4.21 -14.37 -1.59
N ILE A 68 -5.35 -13.71 -1.46
CA ILE A 68 -5.68 -12.90 -0.29
C ILE A 68 -5.79 -13.78 0.96
N GLU A 69 -6.52 -14.90 0.88
CA GLU A 69 -6.66 -15.87 1.98
C GLU A 69 -5.30 -16.43 2.43
N HIS A 70 -4.41 -16.71 1.47
CA HIS A 70 -3.04 -17.10 1.77
C HIS A 70 -2.30 -16.02 2.56
N ARG A 71 -2.39 -14.73 2.16
CA ARG A 71 -1.75 -13.61 2.86
C ARG A 71 -2.29 -13.39 4.27
N ILE A 72 -3.61 -13.49 4.44
CA ILE A 72 -4.29 -13.45 5.73
C ILE A 72 -3.69 -14.54 6.63
N LYS A 73 -3.56 -15.78 6.12
CA LYS A 73 -2.99 -16.90 6.87
C LYS A 73 -1.48 -16.77 7.12
N SER A 74 -0.70 -16.28 6.16
CA SER A 74 0.76 -16.31 6.22
C SER A 74 1.36 -15.20 7.08
N PHE A 75 0.78 -14.00 7.06
CA PHE A 75 1.32 -12.85 7.79
C PHE A 75 0.26 -11.95 8.41
N GLY A 76 -0.99 -12.42 8.52
CA GLY A 76 -2.05 -11.71 9.23
C GLY A 76 -2.59 -10.48 8.52
N MET A 77 -2.51 -10.41 7.18
CA MET A 77 -3.05 -9.29 6.39
C MET A 77 -4.50 -8.97 6.79
N CYS A 78 -4.81 -7.71 7.07
CA CYS A 78 -6.12 -7.22 7.51
C CYS A 78 -6.65 -7.94 8.76
N THR A 79 -5.76 -8.21 9.73
CA THR A 79 -6.11 -8.81 11.03
C THR A 79 -5.25 -8.22 12.16
N LYS A 80 -5.66 -8.44 13.42
CA LYS A 80 -4.83 -8.13 14.60
C LYS A 80 -3.49 -8.87 14.66
N ASP A 81 -3.31 -9.92 13.88
CA ASP A 81 -2.11 -10.76 13.84
C ASP A 81 -1.10 -10.28 12.78
N ARG A 82 -1.30 -9.10 12.20
CA ARG A 82 -0.46 -8.53 11.16
C ARG A 82 1.01 -8.45 11.57
N GLN A 83 1.87 -9.10 10.80
CA GLN A 83 3.33 -9.02 10.97
C GLN A 83 3.88 -7.72 10.37
N VAL A 84 4.24 -6.74 11.19
CA VAL A 84 4.58 -5.38 10.70
C VAL A 84 6.00 -5.23 10.18
N THR A 85 6.88 -6.22 10.39
CA THR A 85 8.28 -6.22 9.94
C THR A 85 8.58 -7.35 8.96
N ALA A 86 9.56 -7.13 8.08
CA ALA A 86 10.11 -8.15 7.18
C ALA A 86 11.56 -7.82 6.81
N ASP A 87 12.41 -8.85 6.71
CA ASP A 87 13.82 -8.68 6.34
C ASP A 87 14.07 -8.86 4.83
N GLU A 88 13.17 -9.57 4.16
CA GLU A 88 13.34 -9.98 2.76
C GLU A 88 12.71 -8.99 1.79
N SER A 89 13.48 -8.63 0.76
CA SER A 89 12.96 -7.93 -0.41
C SER A 89 12.19 -8.90 -1.31
N MET A 90 11.06 -8.43 -1.84
CA MET A 90 10.15 -9.23 -2.66
C MET A 90 10.47 -9.11 -4.16
N VAL A 91 11.03 -7.98 -4.59
CA VAL A 91 11.42 -7.70 -5.97
C VAL A 91 12.71 -6.91 -6.01
N LEU A 92 13.45 -6.99 -7.12
CA LEU A 92 14.70 -6.23 -7.26
C LEU A 92 14.48 -4.70 -7.26
N PHE A 93 13.40 -4.23 -7.88
CA PHE A 93 13.10 -2.80 -8.05
C PHE A 93 11.62 -2.51 -7.76
N GLY A 94 11.25 -2.49 -6.48
CA GLY A 94 9.94 -2.05 -5.99
C GLY A 94 10.03 -0.72 -5.24
N ALA A 95 8.89 -0.09 -4.99
CA ALA A 95 8.84 1.15 -4.20
C ALA A 95 9.41 0.94 -2.79
N SER A 96 9.03 -0.16 -2.13
CA SER A 96 9.58 -0.59 -0.84
C SER A 96 11.10 -0.74 -0.86
N GLU A 97 11.66 -1.35 -1.91
CA GLU A 97 13.09 -1.56 -2.06
C GLU A 97 13.86 -0.26 -2.30
N LEU A 98 13.31 0.66 -3.10
CA LEU A 98 13.90 1.99 -3.28
C LEU A 98 13.87 2.77 -1.97
N LEU A 99 12.75 2.78 -1.25
CA LEU A 99 12.63 3.43 0.06
C LEU A 99 13.60 2.84 1.09
N THR A 100 13.70 1.52 1.14
CA THR A 100 14.64 0.80 2.02
C THR A 100 16.08 1.20 1.72
N THR A 101 16.44 1.25 0.44
CA THR A 101 17.78 1.66 -0.02
C THR A 101 18.05 3.12 0.31
N ALA A 102 17.08 4.00 0.10
CA ALA A 102 17.18 5.42 0.40
C ALA A 102 17.34 5.70 1.90
N LEU A 103 16.59 5.00 2.77
CA LEU A 103 16.76 5.06 4.23
C LEU A 103 18.15 4.55 4.64
N ARG A 104 18.56 3.39 4.12
CA ARG A 104 19.87 2.79 4.41
C ARG A 104 21.03 3.73 4.07
N ASN A 105 20.93 4.41 2.93
CA ASN A 105 21.93 5.35 2.44
C ASN A 105 21.73 6.76 3.00
N LYS A 106 20.74 6.98 3.87
CA LYS A 106 20.39 8.29 4.46
C LYS A 106 20.10 9.37 3.41
N SER A 107 19.59 8.96 2.24
CA SER A 107 19.08 9.85 1.21
C SER A 107 17.68 10.38 1.57
N ILE A 108 16.96 9.65 2.43
CA ILE A 108 15.73 10.09 3.10
C ILE A 108 15.83 9.80 4.60
N ASP A 109 15.10 10.59 5.39
CA ASP A 109 15.06 10.47 6.86
C ASP A 109 13.86 9.62 7.32
N ALA A 110 12.80 9.60 6.51
CA ALA A 110 11.59 8.84 6.76
C ALA A 110 10.80 8.58 5.48
N ALA A 111 9.95 7.56 5.53
CA ALA A 111 8.91 7.34 4.55
C ALA A 111 7.52 7.44 5.19
N VAL A 112 6.57 8.09 4.53
CA VAL A 112 5.16 8.13 4.88
C VAL A 112 4.43 7.15 3.97
N ILE A 113 4.02 6.02 4.54
CA ILE A 113 3.38 4.91 3.82
C ILE A 113 2.18 4.40 4.63
N CYS A 114 1.39 3.48 4.06
CA CYS A 114 0.22 2.95 4.74
C CYS A 114 0.44 1.52 5.29
N CYS A 115 -0.32 1.18 6.33
CA CYS A 115 -0.39 -0.16 6.88
C CYS A 115 -1.84 -0.59 7.16
N ASP A 116 -2.24 -1.78 6.68
CA ASP A 116 -3.48 -2.42 7.09
C ASP A 116 -3.47 -2.63 8.62
N GLY A 117 -4.56 -2.26 9.28
CA GLY A 117 -4.63 -2.23 10.74
C GLY A 117 -4.16 -0.93 11.40
N ALA A 118 -3.58 0.03 10.67
CA ALA A 118 -3.02 1.25 11.28
C ALA A 118 -3.18 2.55 10.45
N GLY A 119 -3.53 2.48 9.17
CA GLY A 119 -3.68 3.68 8.33
C GLY A 119 -2.33 4.24 7.89
N THR A 120 -2.18 5.57 7.87
CA THR A 120 -0.89 6.22 7.58
C THR A 120 0.11 6.05 8.71
N VAL A 121 1.35 5.73 8.35
CA VAL A 121 2.46 5.50 9.25
C VAL A 121 3.72 6.19 8.73
N ILE A 122 4.44 6.89 9.61
CA ILE A 122 5.81 7.33 9.36
C ILE A 122 6.75 6.20 9.76
N VAL A 123 7.63 5.79 8.86
CA VAL A 123 8.60 4.73 9.09
C VAL A 123 10.02 5.22 8.86
N GLN A 124 10.94 4.78 9.72
CA GLN A 124 12.37 5.09 9.63
C GLN A 124 13.24 3.83 9.58
N THR A 125 12.62 2.66 9.77
CA THR A 125 13.29 1.36 9.79
C THR A 125 13.02 0.58 8.50
N LEU A 126 14.03 -0.17 8.06
CA LEU A 126 14.02 -0.90 6.81
C LEU A 126 12.97 -2.04 6.86
N GLU A 127 12.89 -2.66 8.03
CA GLU A 127 12.04 -3.80 8.34
C GLU A 127 10.56 -3.40 8.28
N LEU A 128 10.19 -2.20 8.74
CA LEU A 128 8.83 -1.68 8.61
C LEU A 128 8.46 -1.38 7.16
N VAL A 129 9.38 -0.75 6.39
CA VAL A 129 9.15 -0.46 4.97
C VAL A 129 8.84 -1.75 4.20
N GLN A 130 9.63 -2.80 4.42
CA GLN A 130 9.42 -4.10 3.76
C GLN A 130 8.20 -4.84 4.31
N GLY A 131 8.00 -4.79 5.63
CA GLY A 131 6.86 -5.39 6.30
C GLY A 131 5.53 -4.87 5.78
N PHE A 132 5.49 -3.61 5.35
CA PHE A 132 4.36 -2.98 4.67
C PHE A 132 4.44 -3.20 3.16
N GLY A 133 5.23 -2.38 2.45
CA GLY A 133 5.20 -2.26 0.99
C GLY A 133 5.62 -3.51 0.23
N GLY A 134 6.45 -4.38 0.83
CA GLY A 134 6.82 -5.67 0.21
C GLY A 134 5.67 -6.68 0.24
N ARG A 135 4.80 -6.63 1.26
CA ARG A 135 3.77 -7.65 1.51
C ARG A 135 2.35 -7.20 1.19
N MET A 136 2.12 -5.88 1.14
CA MET A 136 0.81 -5.28 0.95
C MET A 136 0.47 -5.05 -0.53
N SER A 137 -0.81 -5.10 -0.81
CA SER A 137 -1.36 -4.61 -2.08
C SER A 137 -1.87 -3.17 -1.89
N GLY A 138 -2.56 -2.58 -2.89
CA GLY A 138 -3.07 -1.22 -2.73
C GLY A 138 -4.10 -1.17 -1.61
N LEU A 139 -3.94 -0.27 -0.64
CA LEU A 139 -4.86 -0.14 0.49
C LEU A 139 -5.81 1.03 0.24
N VAL A 140 -7.11 0.77 0.27
CA VAL A 140 -8.17 1.77 0.03
C VAL A 140 -8.92 2.08 1.32
N GLU A 141 -9.09 1.09 2.19
CA GLU A 141 -9.79 1.25 3.46
C GLU A 141 -9.25 0.23 4.46
N THR A 142 -9.17 0.63 5.73
CA THR A 142 -8.76 -0.21 6.84
C THR A 142 -9.44 0.26 8.13
N VAL A 143 -9.38 -0.58 9.17
CA VAL A 143 -9.73 -0.24 10.55
C VAL A 143 -8.50 -0.33 11.46
N PRO A 144 -8.50 0.32 12.64
CA PRO A 144 -7.41 0.23 13.59
C PRO A 144 -7.44 -1.12 14.33
N TYR A 145 -6.28 -1.73 14.49
CA TYR A 145 -6.04 -2.82 15.42
C TYR A 145 -4.99 -2.39 16.43
N THR A 146 -5.35 -2.39 17.72
CA THR A 146 -4.45 -1.98 18.81
C THR A 146 -3.16 -2.79 18.78
N GLU A 147 -3.25 -4.10 18.57
CA GLU A 147 -2.08 -4.99 18.51
C GLU A 147 -1.15 -4.66 17.34
N VAL A 148 -1.69 -4.22 16.20
CA VAL A 148 -0.89 -3.83 15.03
C VAL A 148 -0.20 -2.50 15.31
N ILE A 149 -0.94 -1.51 15.80
CA ILE A 149 -0.44 -0.19 16.15
C ILE A 149 0.69 -0.28 17.19
N GLU A 150 0.53 -1.09 18.24
CA GLU A 150 1.56 -1.27 19.25
C GLU A 150 2.82 -1.96 18.71
N ARG A 151 2.68 -2.95 17.81
CA ARG A 151 3.84 -3.55 17.14
C ARG A 151 4.58 -2.53 16.28
N ILE A 152 3.86 -1.65 15.56
CA ILE A 152 4.46 -0.57 14.75
C ILE A 152 5.25 0.38 15.64
N ARG A 153 4.65 0.85 16.75
CA ARG A 153 5.30 1.75 17.71
C ARG A 153 6.55 1.12 18.32
N THR A 154 6.46 -0.15 18.71
CA THR A 154 7.60 -0.91 19.26
C THR A 154 8.74 -1.04 18.24
N ALA A 155 8.41 -1.18 16.95
CA ALA A 155 9.37 -1.23 15.85
C ALA A 155 9.87 0.15 15.38
N GLY A 156 9.51 1.23 16.09
CA GLY A 156 9.98 2.59 15.82
C GLY A 156 9.15 3.38 14.79
N GLY A 157 7.97 2.89 14.40
CA GLY A 157 7.06 3.61 13.52
C GLY A 157 6.13 4.57 14.27
N VAL A 158 5.66 5.62 13.60
CA VAL A 158 4.69 6.58 14.14
C VAL A 158 3.37 6.42 13.39
N VAL A 159 2.34 5.95 14.09
CA VAL A 159 0.98 5.85 13.55
C VAL A 159 0.28 7.20 13.67
N ILE A 160 -0.24 7.72 12.57
CA ILE A 160 -0.84 9.06 12.50
C ILE A 160 -2.22 9.11 13.17
N ASP A 161 -3.10 8.15 12.86
CA ASP A 161 -4.41 8.06 13.46
C ASP A 161 -4.67 6.65 14.01
N GLY A 162 -4.29 6.44 15.26
CA GLY A 162 -4.53 5.17 15.96
C GLY A 162 -6.00 4.92 16.34
N THR A 163 -6.90 5.88 16.13
CA THR A 163 -8.32 5.77 16.52
C THR A 163 -9.20 5.37 15.35
N SER A 164 -8.90 5.86 14.14
CA SER A 164 -9.69 5.58 12.96
C SER A 164 -8.93 4.82 11.86
N ALA A 165 -7.60 4.75 11.94
CA ALA A 165 -6.71 4.23 10.92
C ALA A 165 -6.88 4.92 9.56
N SER A 166 -6.98 6.25 9.57
CA SER A 166 -7.14 7.05 8.35
C SER A 166 -5.94 6.90 7.40
N LEU A 167 -6.23 6.90 6.11
CA LEU A 167 -5.24 7.00 5.04
C LEU A 167 -5.06 8.46 4.68
N ASP A 168 -4.28 9.17 5.50
CA ASP A 168 -4.00 10.59 5.38
C ASP A 168 -2.48 10.83 5.22
N PRO A 169 -1.94 10.77 3.99
CA PRO A 169 -0.52 11.02 3.75
C PRO A 169 -0.12 12.47 4.07
N MET A 170 -1.04 13.44 3.94
CA MET A 170 -0.80 14.85 4.23
C MET A 170 -0.49 15.07 5.72
N ALA A 171 -1.31 14.50 6.61
CA ALA A 171 -1.06 14.51 8.04
C ALA A 171 0.25 13.79 8.39
N GLY A 172 0.56 12.69 7.69
CA GLY A 172 1.84 12.00 7.84
C GLY A 172 3.06 12.85 7.50
N ILE A 173 3.00 13.64 6.42
CA ILE A 173 4.07 14.58 6.04
C ILE A 173 4.20 15.69 7.08
N ALA A 174 3.07 16.28 7.50
CA ALA A 174 3.06 17.35 8.47
C ALA A 174 3.73 16.93 9.79
N GLU A 175 3.36 15.76 10.30
CA GLU A 175 3.92 15.18 11.53
C GLU A 175 5.41 14.83 11.36
N ALA A 176 5.82 14.27 10.23
CA ALA A 176 7.23 13.99 9.94
C ALA A 176 8.08 15.26 9.97
N LYS A 177 7.62 16.33 9.31
CA LYS A 177 8.30 17.64 9.32
C LYS A 177 8.32 18.27 10.71
N GLN A 178 7.24 18.17 11.48
CA GLN A 178 7.20 18.65 12.87
C GLN A 178 8.23 17.95 13.77
N ARG A 179 8.53 16.67 13.47
CA ARG A 179 9.57 15.89 14.14
C ARG A 179 10.99 16.19 13.64
N GLY A 180 11.17 17.16 12.74
CA GLY A 180 12.46 17.57 12.20
C GLY A 180 12.99 16.67 11.09
N MET A 181 12.13 15.86 10.45
CA MET A 181 12.53 15.07 9.28
C MET A 181 12.47 15.97 8.03
N GLU A 182 13.61 16.16 7.37
CA GLU A 182 13.71 17.09 6.24
C GLU A 182 13.43 16.37 4.92
N ARG A 183 14.04 15.20 4.71
CA ARG A 183 13.97 14.43 3.46
C ARG A 183 12.94 13.31 3.62
N VAL A 184 11.68 13.64 3.35
CA VAL A 184 10.56 12.70 3.49
C VAL A 184 10.16 12.16 2.11
N ALA A 185 10.02 10.85 2.01
CA ALA A 185 9.40 10.20 0.85
C ALA A 185 7.98 9.74 1.18
N VAL A 186 7.04 9.89 0.25
CA VAL A 186 5.63 9.55 0.45
C VAL A 186 5.12 8.69 -0.69
N THR A 187 4.38 7.64 -0.38
CA THR A 187 3.67 6.86 -1.39
C THR A 187 2.20 7.24 -1.48
N VAL A 188 1.69 7.38 -2.70
CA VAL A 188 0.26 7.57 -2.99
C VAL A 188 -0.25 6.49 -3.94
N ALA A 189 -1.50 6.09 -3.79
CA ALA A 189 -2.12 5.16 -4.72
C ALA A 189 -2.43 5.89 -6.04
N GLY A 190 -2.07 5.30 -7.17
CA GLY A 190 -2.25 5.90 -8.50
C GLY A 190 -3.67 6.39 -8.80
N PRO A 191 -4.75 5.66 -8.44
CA PRO A 191 -6.12 6.15 -8.63
C PRO A 191 -6.46 7.43 -7.85
N ASP A 192 -5.66 7.81 -6.85
CA ASP A 192 -5.85 9.02 -6.06
C ASP A 192 -4.91 10.15 -6.50
N VAL A 193 -5.12 10.60 -7.73
CA VAL A 193 -4.34 11.69 -8.35
C VAL A 193 -4.50 13.00 -7.59
N THR A 194 -5.70 13.27 -7.05
CA THR A 194 -5.99 14.50 -6.32
C THR A 194 -5.11 14.63 -5.08
N THR A 195 -4.98 13.56 -4.28
CA THR A 195 -4.07 13.57 -3.13
C THR A 195 -2.62 13.83 -3.54
N ALA A 196 -2.18 13.28 -4.68
CA ALA A 196 -0.83 13.54 -5.20
C ALA A 196 -0.61 15.04 -5.55
N GLU A 197 -1.59 15.68 -6.19
CA GLU A 197 -1.56 17.11 -6.53
C GLU A 197 -1.58 18.00 -5.29
N GLU A 198 -2.41 17.65 -4.30
CA GLU A 198 -2.50 18.35 -3.02
C GLU A 198 -1.18 18.29 -2.24
N ILE A 199 -0.55 17.10 -2.18
CA ILE A 199 0.77 16.92 -1.57
C ILE A 199 1.81 17.77 -2.28
N ARG A 200 1.90 17.69 -3.62
CA ARG A 200 2.93 18.45 -4.36
C ARG A 200 2.76 19.96 -4.17
N LYS A 201 1.52 20.45 -4.08
CA LYS A 201 1.23 21.87 -3.83
C LYS A 201 1.65 22.31 -2.43
N ALA A 202 1.38 21.49 -1.41
CA ALA A 202 1.64 21.85 -0.01
C ALA A 202 3.09 21.59 0.42
N TYR A 203 3.72 20.56 -0.15
CA TYR A 203 5.04 20.06 0.23
C TYR A 203 5.88 19.82 -1.03
N PRO A 204 6.34 20.88 -1.72
CA PRO A 204 7.03 20.73 -3.00
C PRO A 204 8.37 19.99 -2.91
N ASP A 205 8.93 19.84 -1.71
CA ASP A 205 10.23 19.24 -1.41
C ASP A 205 10.17 17.75 -1.05
N VAL A 206 8.98 17.16 -0.88
CA VAL A 206 8.88 15.72 -0.62
C VAL A 206 9.10 14.89 -1.87
N ILE A 207 9.68 13.71 -1.70
CA ILE A 207 9.80 12.71 -2.76
C ILE A 207 8.46 11.98 -2.86
N LEU A 208 7.69 12.26 -3.91
CA LEU A 208 6.36 11.72 -4.12
C LEU A 208 6.39 10.53 -5.08
N ILE A 209 5.89 9.39 -4.62
CA ILE A 209 5.96 8.11 -5.33
C ILE A 209 4.55 7.57 -5.57
N ALA A 210 4.13 7.48 -6.84
CA ALA A 210 2.88 6.82 -7.21
C ALA A 210 3.06 5.30 -7.33
N VAL A 211 2.23 4.55 -6.62
CA VAL A 211 2.21 3.07 -6.58
C VAL A 211 0.81 2.54 -6.88
N HIS A 212 0.67 1.23 -7.11
CA HIS A 212 -0.63 0.58 -7.39
C HIS A 212 -1.41 1.23 -8.55
N THR A 213 -0.71 1.60 -9.63
CA THR A 213 -1.29 2.38 -10.73
C THR A 213 -2.14 1.58 -11.73
N THR A 214 -2.27 0.26 -11.56
CA THR A 214 -3.07 -0.61 -12.45
C THR A 214 -4.50 -0.09 -12.66
N GLN A 215 -5.07 0.55 -11.64
CA GLN A 215 -6.45 1.03 -11.61
C GLN A 215 -6.62 2.48 -12.08
N VAL A 216 -5.54 3.14 -12.54
CA VAL A 216 -5.62 4.43 -13.25
C VAL A 216 -6.46 4.25 -14.51
N LYS A 217 -7.40 5.15 -14.77
CA LYS A 217 -8.49 4.94 -15.74
C LYS A 217 -8.32 5.70 -17.05
N SER A 218 -7.37 6.63 -17.13
CA SER A 218 -7.13 7.41 -18.34
C SER A 218 -5.68 7.86 -18.48
N THR A 219 -5.28 8.17 -19.72
CA THR A 219 -3.99 8.80 -20.02
C THR A 219 -3.89 10.20 -19.42
N GLU A 220 -5.02 10.90 -19.25
CA GLU A 220 -5.06 12.20 -18.57
C GLU A 220 -4.69 12.07 -17.09
N GLU A 221 -5.28 11.13 -16.35
CA GLU A 221 -4.90 10.82 -14.97
C GLU A 221 -3.42 10.43 -14.87
N ALA A 222 -2.94 9.61 -15.81
CA ALA A 222 -1.53 9.24 -15.88
C ALA A 222 -0.61 10.46 -16.07
N ARG A 223 -0.92 11.37 -17.01
CA ARG A 223 -0.15 12.60 -17.23
C ARG A 223 -0.16 13.51 -16.00
N ARG A 224 -1.30 13.61 -15.31
CA ARG A 224 -1.39 14.36 -14.05
C ARG A 224 -0.47 13.77 -12.98
N LEU A 225 -0.44 12.45 -12.81
CA LEU A 225 0.52 11.79 -11.91
C LEU A 225 1.97 12.09 -12.29
N PHE A 226 2.35 11.97 -13.58
CA PHE A 226 3.70 12.30 -14.06
C PHE A 226 4.07 13.77 -13.83
N SER A 227 3.10 14.68 -13.84
CA SER A 227 3.36 16.10 -13.62
C SER A 227 3.68 16.45 -12.15
N VAL A 228 3.32 15.59 -11.19
CA VAL A 228 3.46 15.87 -9.75
C VAL A 228 4.32 14.86 -8.99
N CYS A 229 4.45 13.62 -9.47
CA CYS A 229 5.23 12.58 -8.80
C CYS A 229 6.68 12.54 -9.30
N ASP A 230 7.63 12.31 -8.40
CA ASP A 230 9.04 12.11 -8.77
C ASP A 230 9.27 10.70 -9.32
N LEU A 231 8.51 9.73 -8.82
CA LEU A 231 8.56 8.34 -9.26
C LEU A 231 7.15 7.81 -9.49
N VAL A 232 6.93 7.13 -10.63
CA VAL A 232 5.67 6.48 -10.97
C VAL A 232 5.91 5.01 -11.31
N PHE A 233 5.41 4.11 -10.48
CA PHE A 233 5.50 2.67 -10.74
C PHE A 233 4.34 2.23 -11.64
N ALA A 234 4.64 1.82 -12.88
CA ALA A 234 3.64 1.62 -13.93
C ALA A 234 2.68 0.43 -13.73
N CYS A 235 3.03 -0.53 -12.87
CA CYS A 235 2.26 -1.76 -12.67
C CYS A 235 1.78 -2.39 -14.01
N ALA A 236 0.53 -2.86 -14.07
CA ALA A 236 -0.10 -3.39 -15.28
C ALA A 236 -0.95 -2.33 -16.02
N SER A 237 -0.74 -1.04 -15.74
CA SER A 237 -1.53 0.04 -16.34
C SER A 237 -1.09 0.35 -17.76
N LYS A 238 -2.00 0.21 -18.73
CA LYS A 238 -1.75 0.66 -20.11
C LYS A 238 -1.59 2.18 -20.19
N PHE A 239 -2.39 2.92 -19.43
CA PHE A 239 -2.42 4.39 -19.50
C PHE A 239 -1.13 5.01 -18.98
N ILE A 240 -0.55 4.44 -17.91
CA ILE A 240 0.77 4.88 -17.42
C ILE A 240 1.86 4.59 -18.46
N ARG A 241 1.80 3.42 -19.12
CA ARG A 241 2.79 3.05 -20.15
C ARG A 241 2.69 3.93 -21.40
N GLU A 242 1.48 4.26 -21.83
CA GLU A 242 1.22 5.18 -22.94
C GLU A 242 1.71 6.60 -22.62
N ALA A 243 1.35 7.13 -21.44
CA ALA A 243 1.83 8.44 -21.02
C ALA A 243 3.35 8.50 -20.85
N ALA A 244 3.97 7.43 -20.34
CA ALA A 244 5.43 7.33 -20.26
C ALA A 244 6.10 7.37 -21.65
N ALA A 245 5.52 6.68 -22.65
CA ALA A 245 6.06 6.62 -24.01
C ALA A 245 6.19 8.00 -24.69
N GLU A 246 5.43 9.00 -24.23
CA GLU A 246 5.47 10.37 -24.76
C GLU A 246 6.77 11.10 -24.41
N SER A 247 7.46 10.69 -23.34
CA SER A 247 8.65 11.39 -22.82
C SER A 247 9.81 10.47 -22.43
N ALA A 248 9.61 9.15 -22.44
CA ALA A 248 10.63 8.19 -22.04
C ALA A 248 11.81 8.19 -23.03
N CYS A 249 13.02 8.34 -22.50
CA CYS A 249 14.24 8.12 -23.29
C CYS A 249 14.43 6.64 -23.67
N VAL A 250 13.95 5.71 -22.82
CA VAL A 250 14.00 4.26 -23.03
C VAL A 250 12.76 3.61 -22.40
N GLN A 251 12.13 2.68 -23.11
CA GLN A 251 11.03 1.86 -22.62
C GLN A 251 11.17 0.43 -23.15
N ALA A 252 10.98 -0.57 -22.29
CA ALA A 252 11.09 -2.00 -22.61
C ALA A 252 9.91 -2.79 -22.01
#